data_AF-A0A0A2MK61-F1
#
_entry.id   AF-A0A0A2MK61-F1
#
_cell.length_a   1.000
_cell.length_b   1.000
_cell.length_c   1.000
_cell.angle_alpha   90.00
_cell.angle_beta   90.00
_cell.angle_gamma   90.00
#
_symmetry.space_group_name_H-M   'P 1'
#
loop_
_entity.id
_entity.type
_entity.pdbx_description
1 polymer ?
#
loop_
_entity_poly.entity_id
_entity_poly.type
_entity_poly.pdbx_seq_one_letter_code
_entity_poly.pdbx_strand_id
1 'polypeptide(L)' 'MKTREDFEDFLEKLVADYSQNKEAWQNDTLRSYLEALHGFNYDSEKDRPSWKAFAEMLLAARHYE' A
#
# COMPACT_ATOMS: atom_id res chain seq x y z
N MET A 1 -0.21 1.30 -13.32
CA MET A 1 1.09 1.95 -13.08
C MET A 1 2.13 1.38 -14.01
N LYS A 2 2.67 2.24 -14.87
CA LYS A 2 3.72 1.92 -15.86
C LYS A 2 4.93 2.84 -15.72
N THR A 3 4.74 4.06 -15.21
CA THR A 3 5.80 5.06 -15.03
C THR A 3 6.00 5.40 -13.55
N ARG A 4 7.06 6.18 -13.27
CA ARG A 4 7.30 6.77 -11.94
C ARG A 4 6.22 7.80 -11.62
N GLU A 5 5.82 8.61 -12.61
CA GLU A 5 4.78 9.63 -12.47
C GLU A 5 3.43 9.00 -12.08
N ASP A 6 3.05 7.87 -12.70
CA ASP A 6 1.84 7.14 -12.31
C ASP A 6 1.90 6.69 -10.83
N PHE A 7 3.10 6.42 -10.31
CA PHE A 7 3.30 5.98 -8.93
C PHE A 7 3.28 7.14 -7.95
N GLU A 8 3.88 8.27 -8.28
CA GLU A 8 3.77 9.50 -7.48
C GLU A 8 2.30 9.93 -7.35
N ASP A 9 1.55 9.94 -8.46
CA ASP A 9 0.11 10.25 -8.46
C ASP A 9 -0.69 9.28 -7.57
N PHE A 10 -0.27 8.00 -7.51
CA PHE A 10 -0.87 7.02 -6.64
C PHE A 10 -0.56 7.30 -5.16
N LEU A 11 0.68 7.63 -4.83
CA LEU A 11 1.10 7.94 -3.46
C LEU A 11 0.37 9.17 -2.91
N GLU A 12 0.23 10.22 -3.72
CA GLU A 12 -0.53 11.41 -3.35
C GLU A 12 -1.98 11.06 -3.00
N LYS A 13 -2.63 10.24 -3.83
CA LYS A 13 -4.00 9.76 -3.59
C LYS A 13 -4.11 8.87 -2.36
N LEU A 14 -3.13 7.99 -2.12
CA LEU A 14 -3.12 7.09 -0.97
C LEU A 14 -3.01 7.88 0.35
N VAL A 15 -2.14 8.89 0.39
CA VAL A 15 -1.98 9.78 1.55
C VAL A 15 -3.25 10.61 1.79
N ALA A 16 -3.85 11.14 0.71
CA ALA A 16 -5.11 11.87 0.81
C ALA A 16 -6.24 10.97 1.33
N ASP A 17 -6.34 9.72 0.85
CA ASP A 17 -7.34 8.75 1.32
C ASP A 17 -7.16 8.42 2.80
N TYR A 18 -5.94 8.15 3.26
CA TYR A 18 -5.68 7.93 4.68
C TYR A 18 -6.09 9.14 5.54
N SER A 19 -5.78 10.35 5.07
CA SER A 19 -6.08 11.58 5.80
C SER A 19 -7.58 11.87 5.90
N GLN A 20 -8.35 11.56 4.84
CA GLN A 20 -9.78 11.84 4.75
C GLN A 20 -10.65 10.70 5.28
N ASN A 21 -10.18 9.45 5.17
CA ASN A 21 -10.96 8.24 5.42
C ASN A 21 -10.28 7.34 6.46
N LYS A 22 -9.52 7.90 7.41
CA LYS A 22 -8.76 7.16 8.42
C LYS A 22 -9.58 6.08 9.13
N GLU A 23 -10.83 6.39 9.50
CA GLU A 23 -11.72 5.46 10.22
C GLU A 23 -12.07 4.20 9.41
N ALA A 24 -11.90 4.23 8.08
CA ALA A 24 -12.13 3.11 7.19
C ALA A 24 -10.84 2.30 6.89
N TRP A 25 -9.73 2.61 7.54
CA TRP A 25 -8.48 1.83 7.48
C TRP A 25 -8.43 0.88 8.68
N GLN A 26 -8.28 -0.42 8.42
CA GLN A 26 -8.13 -1.40 9.51
C GLN A 26 -6.75 -1.25 10.17
N ASN A 27 -5.72 -0.96 9.36
CA ASN A 27 -4.36 -0.74 9.81
C ASN A 27 -4.03 0.76 9.88
N ASP A 28 -4.69 1.48 10.78
CA ASP A 28 -4.62 2.94 10.88
C ASP A 28 -3.43 3.48 11.71
N THR A 29 -2.58 2.59 12.23
CA THR A 29 -1.31 2.97 12.87
C THR A 29 -0.14 2.61 11.96
N LEU A 30 0.96 3.36 12.09
CA LEU A 30 2.19 3.05 11.35
C LEU A 30 2.67 1.62 11.60
N ARG A 31 2.55 1.13 12.84
CA ARG A 31 2.96 -0.24 13.19
C ARG A 31 2.12 -1.27 12.45
N SER A 32 0.79 -1.23 12.62
CA SER A 32 -0.12 -2.20 12.00
C SER A 32 0.00 -2.19 10.47
N TYR A 33 0.17 -1.00 9.88
CA TYR A 33 0.34 -0.87 8.44
C TYR A 33 1.65 -1.50 7.93
N LEU A 34 2.76 -1.32 8.65
CA LEU A 34 4.04 -1.93 8.28
C LEU A 34 4.04 -3.45 8.48
N GLU A 35 3.36 -3.95 9.50
CA GLU A 35 3.18 -5.39 9.74
C GLU A 35 2.36 -6.03 8.61
N ALA A 36 1.24 -5.41 8.24
CA ALA A 36 0.41 -5.81 7.10
C ALA A 36 1.15 -5.76 5.76
N LEU A 37 1.95 -4.72 5.53
CA LEU A 37 2.80 -4.59 4.33
C LEU A 37 3.83 -5.72 4.24
N HIS A 38 4.45 -6.08 5.37
CA HIS A 38 5.40 -7.19 5.44
C HIS A 38 4.72 -8.54 5.16
N GLY A 39 3.57 -8.80 5.79
CA GLY A 39 2.79 -10.02 5.57
C GLY A 39 2.40 -10.20 4.11
N PHE A 40 1.81 -9.18 3.50
CA PHE A 40 1.44 -9.23 2.08
C PHE A 40 2.64 -9.45 1.16
N ASN A 41 3.79 -8.84 1.45
CA ASN A 41 5.01 -9.07 0.67
C ASN A 41 5.50 -10.51 0.78
N TYR A 42 5.51 -11.07 2.00
CA TYR A 42 5.94 -12.43 2.27
C TYR A 42 5.08 -13.46 1.55
N ASP A 43 3.76 -13.23 1.51
CA ASP A 43 2.80 -14.13 0.87
C ASP A 43 2.68 -13.92 -0.65
N SER A 44 3.25 -12.85 -1.19
CA SER A 44 3.25 -12.59 -2.62
C SER A 44 4.36 -13.37 -3.33
N GLU A 45 4.01 -14.24 -4.29
CA GLU A 45 4.99 -14.90 -5.19
C GLU A 45 5.58 -13.93 -6.25
N LYS A 46 5.44 -12.61 -6.06
CA LYS A 46 5.86 -11.60 -7.05
C LYS A 46 7.34 -11.28 -6.92
N ASP A 47 8.19 -12.15 -7.46
CA ASP A 47 9.65 -11.99 -7.48
C ASP A 47 10.17 -10.83 -8.35
N ARG A 48 9.30 -10.12 -9.08
CA ARG A 48 9.70 -9.01 -9.95
C ARG A 48 9.22 -7.66 -9.40
N PRO A 49 10.14 -6.82 -8.87
CA PRO A 49 9.79 -5.49 -8.46
C PRO A 49 9.32 -4.67 -9.67
N SER A 50 8.15 -4.06 -9.54
CA SER A 50 7.60 -3.11 -10.49
C SER A 50 6.84 -2.04 -9.73
N TRP A 51 6.67 -0.85 -10.32
CA TRP A 51 5.85 0.20 -9.71
C TRP A 51 4.48 -0.35 -9.33
N LYS A 52 3.81 -1.08 -10.24
CA LYS A 52 2.53 -1.72 -9.99
C LYS A 52 2.54 -2.62 -8.75
N ALA A 53 3.55 -3.48 -8.61
CA ALA A 53 3.67 -4.37 -7.45
C ALA A 53 3.78 -3.55 -6.14
N PHE A 54 4.59 -2.49 -6.13
CA PHE A 54 4.70 -1.61 -4.96
C PHE A 54 3.38 -0.93 -4.59
N ALA A 55 2.61 -0.40 -5.54
CA ALA A 55 1.28 0.16 -5.22
C ALA A 55 0.30 -0.88 -4.69
N GLU A 56 0.30 -2.09 -5.25
CA GLU A 56 -0.56 -3.17 -4.77
C GLU A 56 -0.21 -3.54 -3.32
N MET A 57 1.07 -3.61 -2.98
CA MET A 57 1.54 -3.87 -1.62
C MET A 57 1.07 -2.77 -0.65
N LEU A 58 1.27 -1.50 -1.01
CA LEU A 58 0.87 -0.36 -0.19
C LEU A 58 -0.66 -0.31 -0.01
N LEU A 59 -1.43 -0.59 -1.06
CA LEU A 59 -2.89 -0.63 -0.97
C LEU A 59 -3.38 -1.80 -0.10
N ALA A 60 -2.78 -2.99 -0.26
CA ALA A 60 -3.16 -4.17 0.51
C ALA A 60 -2.88 -3.98 2.01
N ALA A 61 -1.79 -3.29 2.36
CA ALA A 61 -1.42 -3.03 3.76
C ALA A 61 -2.48 -2.26 4.56
N ARG A 62 -3.44 -1.59 3.92
CA ARG A 62 -4.61 -0.98 4.58
C ARG A 62 -5.56 -2.00 5.21
N HIS A 63 -5.64 -3.20 4.63
CA HIS A 63 -6.67 -4.21 4.90
C HIS A 63 -6.12 -5.60 5.26
N TYR A 64 -4.84 -5.87 5.02
CA TYR A 64 -4.24 -7.17 5.29
C TYR A 64 -4.21 -7.44 6.80
N GLU A 65 -4.68 -8.62 7.21
CA GLU A 65 -4.73 -9.08 8.61
C GLU A 65 -3.39 -9.63 9.10
#